data_AF-A0A8S0XNJ4-F1
#
_entry.id   AF-A0A8S0XNJ4-F1
#
_cell.length_a   1.000
_cell.length_b   1.000
_cell.length_c   1.000
_cell.angle_alpha   90.00
_cell.angle_beta   90.00
_cell.angle_gamma   90.00
#
_symmetry.space_group_name_H-M   'P 1'
#
loop_
_entity.id
_entity.type
_entity.pdbx_description
1 polymer ?
#
loop_
_entity_poly.entity_id
_entity_poly.type
_entity_poly.pdbx_seq_one_letter_code
_entity_poly.pdbx_strand_id
1 'polypeptide(L)'
;MAGPGGTGFNHLPVDTLINIMSFLPPSAIFALRKLCRICYKASLARSIWTSIVRNEMENHQIPTFTFPLSTMEGSALERLAMSPYLFDHFLDDQDVGPRNPHVIRILLNRLEKWKLKDLSIRSRSPGYTSVHLAPGGRFLVTSSPAVGNNAENKTLVQLWDIGVRGHGYNSKVLASLVLAATQVPAVIAPSLDGKGFCLICVEQGVALSAYAITDPGSSPAIKLLNSFQTHLNGDALESALFVVSGSRLGCLLDGAHLGVWDFVANTSIVWQTHIDALSDVAELPSCSLQLHGNCTLLAYNGKIFIWNILELETNFAGQAVSFHHPASVFSNLLIHSHFAEEIDDEDDSSLRMVPQSPWKPFPSQDNKEDCLALFCETRAAIHQVHKLDIFSHPSNRLPGVIPLQLNATNEFAFDYLEEVGVGPLLPWKHAMEHLIFAEFRTVGCRVHRLCEGGDKCDCGMVTKLCFSSDDNFYIVDYLDDI
;
A
#
# COMPACT_ATOMS: atom_id res chain seq x y z
N MET A 1 11.28 34.23 49.28
CA MET A 1 11.58 32.79 49.45
C MET A 1 11.63 32.18 48.06
N ALA A 2 12.78 31.68 47.61
CA ALA A 2 12.86 30.91 46.38
C ALA A 2 12.44 29.47 46.71
N GLY A 3 11.44 28.94 45.99
CA GLY A 3 11.05 27.53 46.14
C GLY A 3 12.17 26.59 45.69
N PRO A 4 12.19 25.33 46.14
CA PRO A 4 13.19 24.34 45.71
C PRO A 4 13.19 24.25 44.19
N GLY A 5 14.38 24.35 43.59
CA GLY A 5 14.55 24.49 42.15
C GLY A 5 13.92 23.32 41.39
N GLY A 6 12.79 23.58 40.73
CA GLY A 6 12.03 22.55 40.05
C GLY A 6 12.81 22.00 38.86
N THR A 7 13.13 20.71 38.89
CA THR A 7 13.76 19.95 37.79
C THR A 7 12.76 19.68 36.65
N GLY A 8 12.10 20.74 36.16
CA GLY A 8 11.13 20.67 35.07
C GLY A 8 11.79 20.74 33.70
N PHE A 9 11.08 20.22 32.68
CA PHE A 9 11.48 20.25 31.26
C PHE A 9 11.93 21.64 30.76
N ASN A 10 11.47 22.72 31.39
CA ASN A 10 11.84 24.10 31.06
C ASN A 10 13.33 24.43 31.27
N HIS A 11 14.09 23.57 31.97
CA HIS A 11 15.53 23.73 32.18
C HIS A 11 16.41 22.94 31.19
N LEU A 12 15.81 22.11 30.33
CA LEU A 12 16.56 21.39 29.30
C LEU A 12 16.93 22.35 28.15
N PRO A 13 18.18 22.30 27.64
CA PRO A 13 18.54 22.99 26.41
C PRO A 13 17.63 22.61 25.24
N VAL A 14 17.34 23.56 24.35
CA VAL A 14 16.46 23.34 23.19
C VAL A 14 17.00 22.21 22.31
N ASP A 15 18.32 22.11 22.15
CA ASP A 15 18.96 21.04 21.38
C ASP A 15 18.74 19.64 21.99
N THR A 16 18.71 19.54 23.33
CA THR A 16 18.37 18.30 24.03
C THR A 16 16.90 17.93 23.78
N LEU A 17 15.99 18.91 23.78
CA LEU A 17 14.58 18.68 23.48
C LEU A 17 14.37 18.27 22.01
N ILE A 18 15.10 18.89 21.07
CA ILE A 18 15.12 18.50 19.66
C ILE A 18 15.56 17.04 19.50
N ASN A 19 16.65 16.66 20.16
CA ASN A 19 17.18 15.29 20.11
C ASN A 19 16.23 14.27 20.76
N ILE A 20 15.54 14.61 21.86
CA ILE A 20 14.51 13.75 22.44
C ILE A 20 13.33 13.60 21.47
N MET A 21 12.85 14.69 20.88
CA MET A 21 11.70 14.68 19.98
C MET A 21 11.95 13.90 18.68
N SER A 22 13.19 13.81 18.19
CA SER A 22 13.50 12.99 16.99
C SER A 22 13.35 11.48 17.18
N PHE A 23 13.14 10.99 18.41
CA PHE A 23 12.81 9.58 18.70
C PHE A 23 11.34 9.34 19.05
N LEU A 24 10.49 10.38 18.97
CA LEU A 24 9.07 10.28 19.27
C LEU A 24 8.25 10.11 17.98
N PRO A 25 7.12 9.38 18.02
CA PRO A 25 6.22 9.31 16.89
C PRO A 25 5.63 10.70 16.57
N PRO A 26 5.25 10.97 15.31
CA PRO A 26 4.73 12.26 14.87
C PRO A 26 3.60 12.82 15.77
N SER A 27 2.63 11.98 16.12
CA SER A 27 1.47 12.34 16.97
C SER A 27 1.88 12.80 18.37
N ALA A 28 2.88 12.19 19.00
CA ALA A 28 3.39 12.58 20.31
C ALA A 28 4.07 13.97 20.28
N ILE A 29 4.71 14.34 19.17
CA ILE A 29 5.33 15.66 19.01
C ILE A 29 4.26 16.75 18.91
N PHE A 30 3.14 16.47 18.23
CA PHE A 30 1.96 17.34 18.23
C PHE A 30 1.34 17.50 19.61
N ALA A 31 1.29 16.44 20.43
CA ALA A 31 0.86 16.53 21.82
C ALA A 31 1.83 17.40 22.66
N LEU A 32 3.15 17.18 22.57
CA LEU A 32 4.16 17.97 23.26
C LEU A 32 4.14 19.46 22.86
N ARG A 33 3.89 19.76 21.58
CA ARG A 33 3.74 21.12 21.04
C ARG A 33 2.63 21.91 21.76
N LYS A 34 1.57 21.23 22.21
CA LYS A 34 0.44 21.84 22.95
C LYS A 34 0.78 22.13 24.44
N LEU A 35 1.84 21.55 25.00
CA LEU A 35 2.14 21.65 26.44
C LEU A 35 2.83 22.95 26.87
N CYS A 36 3.86 23.41 26.16
CA CYS A 36 4.57 24.64 26.53
C CYS A 36 5.29 25.32 25.35
N ARG A 37 5.62 26.62 25.52
CA ARG A 37 6.28 27.44 24.50
C ARG A 37 7.67 26.93 24.07
N ILE A 38 8.39 26.23 24.94
CA ILE A 38 9.71 25.68 24.63
C ILE A 38 9.55 24.44 23.76
N CYS A 39 8.66 23.51 24.13
CA CYS A 39 8.29 22.37 23.30
C CYS A 39 7.72 22.78 21.94
N TYR A 40 6.87 23.82 21.91
CA TYR A 40 6.39 24.41 20.66
C TYR A 40 7.56 24.83 19.76
N LYS A 41 8.49 25.66 20.27
CA LYS A 41 9.67 26.10 19.49
C LYS A 41 10.57 24.95 19.05
N ALA A 42 10.83 23.98 19.92
CA ALA A 42 11.60 22.79 19.59
C ALA A 42 10.93 21.99 18.45
N SER A 43 9.62 21.75 18.54
CA SER A 43 8.83 21.01 17.54
C SER A 43 8.71 21.67 16.16
N LEU A 44 9.21 22.90 15.98
CA LEU A 44 9.33 23.55 14.66
C LEU A 44 10.73 23.37 14.03
N ALA A 45 11.66 22.73 14.73
CA ALA A 45 12.99 22.47 14.21
C ALA A 45 12.94 21.46 13.05
N ARG A 46 13.32 21.93 11.85
CA ARG A 46 13.34 21.12 10.63
C ARG A 46 14.14 19.82 10.75
N SER A 47 15.16 19.77 11.61
CA SER A 47 15.95 18.57 11.91
C SER A 47 15.11 17.41 12.46
N ILE A 48 14.13 17.69 13.33
CA ILE A 48 13.20 16.68 13.88
C ILE A 48 12.46 15.99 12.74
N TRP A 49 11.71 16.78 11.96
CA TRP A 49 10.89 16.26 10.86
C TRP A 49 11.73 15.60 9.76
N THR A 50 12.94 16.11 9.48
CA THR A 50 13.88 15.44 8.55
C THR A 50 14.33 14.07 9.07
N SER A 51 14.52 13.93 10.38
CA SER A 51 14.90 12.65 11.00
C SER A 51 13.75 11.65 10.97
N ILE A 52 12.55 12.10 11.32
CA ILE A 52 11.34 11.27 11.36
C ILE A 52 10.96 10.80 9.96
N VAL A 53 10.90 11.71 8.97
CA VAL A 53 10.65 11.31 7.58
C VAL A 53 11.67 10.29 7.08
N ARG A 54 12.96 10.41 7.46
CA ARG A 54 13.96 9.41 7.10
C ARG A 54 13.68 8.05 7.76
N ASN A 55 13.29 8.05 9.02
CA ASN A 55 12.90 6.84 9.76
C ASN A 55 11.68 6.17 9.11
N GLU A 56 10.63 6.92 8.80
CA GLU A 56 9.44 6.39 8.11
C GLU A 56 9.76 5.90 6.68
N MET A 57 10.67 6.57 5.97
CA MET A 57 11.14 6.10 4.67
C MET A 57 11.92 4.78 4.79
N GLU A 58 12.79 4.62 5.79
CA GLU A 58 13.46 3.36 6.08
C GLU A 58 12.45 2.27 6.47
N ASN A 59 11.46 2.62 7.29
CA ASN A 59 10.41 1.70 7.75
C ASN A 59 9.47 1.23 6.63
N HIS A 60 9.15 2.08 5.65
CA HIS A 60 8.26 1.68 4.55
C HIS A 60 9.03 1.35 3.26
N GLN A 61 10.35 1.09 3.38
CA GLN A 61 11.24 0.78 2.26
C GLN A 61 11.18 1.81 1.11
N ILE A 62 10.84 3.06 1.44
CA ILE A 62 10.71 4.16 0.49
C ILE A 62 12.12 4.66 0.14
N PRO A 63 12.52 4.65 -1.15
CA PRO A 63 13.86 5.07 -1.51
C PRO A 63 14.15 6.53 -1.15
N THR A 64 15.38 6.80 -0.69
CA THR A 64 15.78 8.14 -0.21
C THR A 64 15.68 9.24 -1.27
N PHE A 65 15.75 8.90 -2.56
CA PHE A 65 15.56 9.85 -3.66
C PHE A 65 14.10 10.28 -3.87
N THR A 66 13.12 9.54 -3.32
CA THR A 66 11.69 9.83 -3.51
C THR A 66 11.35 11.22 -3.01
N PHE A 67 11.95 11.66 -1.90
CA PHE A 67 11.71 12.99 -1.35
C PHE A 67 13.01 13.80 -1.26
N PRO A 68 13.06 15.04 -1.81
CA PRO A 68 14.27 15.87 -1.76
C PRO A 68 14.40 16.54 -0.40
N LEU A 69 14.59 15.73 0.65
CA LEU A 69 14.52 16.16 2.06
C LEU A 69 15.39 17.39 2.35
N SER A 70 16.56 17.48 1.70
CA SER A 70 17.52 18.57 1.81
C SER A 70 16.99 19.95 1.37
N THR A 71 16.02 19.99 0.43
CA THR A 71 15.40 21.23 -0.06
C THR A 71 13.94 21.39 0.37
N MET A 72 13.33 20.40 1.01
CA MET A 72 11.97 20.51 1.53
C MET A 72 11.86 21.50 2.72
N GLU A 73 10.85 22.37 2.64
CA GLU A 73 10.43 23.25 3.74
C GLU A 73 9.93 22.44 4.95
N GLY A 74 10.09 23.00 6.15
CA GLY A 74 9.72 22.32 7.41
C GLY A 74 8.27 21.84 7.45
N SER A 75 7.32 22.65 6.98
CA SER A 75 5.89 22.30 6.95
C SER A 75 5.54 21.15 6.00
N ALA A 76 6.36 20.87 4.98
CA ALA A 76 6.16 19.70 4.12
C ALA A 76 6.83 18.45 4.66
N LEU A 77 7.94 18.59 5.40
CA LEU A 77 8.53 17.47 6.15
C LEU A 77 7.60 17.03 7.29
N GLU A 78 6.99 17.99 7.99
CA GLU A 78 6.00 17.74 9.03
C GLU A 78 4.76 17.03 8.47
N ARG A 79 4.17 17.53 7.38
CA ARG A 79 3.04 16.85 6.71
C ARG A 79 3.38 15.46 6.19
N LEU A 80 4.58 15.27 5.66
CA LEU A 80 5.02 13.96 5.16
C LEU A 80 5.23 12.97 6.32
N ALA A 81 5.76 13.42 7.47
CA ALA A 81 5.86 12.61 8.67
C ALA A 81 4.50 12.23 9.27
N MET A 82 3.50 13.11 9.16
CA MET A 82 2.14 12.84 9.63
C MET A 82 1.30 11.97 8.68
N SER A 83 1.66 11.88 7.40
CA SER A 83 0.86 11.22 6.35
C SER A 83 0.43 9.78 6.69
N PRO A 84 1.28 8.88 7.23
CA PRO A 84 0.84 7.54 7.64
C PRO A 84 -0.24 7.58 8.73
N TYR A 85 -0.02 8.34 9.81
CA TYR A 85 -0.99 8.48 10.91
C TYR A 85 -2.33 9.10 10.46
N LEU A 86 -2.29 10.05 9.52
CA LEU A 86 -3.49 10.63 8.92
C LEU A 86 -4.20 9.63 8.00
N PHE A 87 -3.47 8.72 7.35
CA PHE A 87 -4.05 7.66 6.54
C PHE A 87 -4.73 6.59 7.38
N ASP A 88 -4.10 6.17 8.48
CA ASP A 88 -4.68 5.18 9.40
C ASP A 88 -6.01 5.71 9.98
N HIS A 89 -6.03 6.94 10.50
CA HIS A 89 -7.26 7.58 10.98
C HIS A 89 -8.33 7.75 9.87
N PHE A 90 -7.91 7.98 8.62
CA PHE A 90 -8.82 8.02 7.47
C PHE A 90 -9.40 6.64 7.12
N LEU A 91 -8.66 5.55 7.40
CA LEU A 91 -9.12 4.18 7.20
C LEU A 91 -10.00 3.66 8.34
N ASP A 92 -9.81 4.14 9.57
CA ASP A 92 -10.59 3.69 10.74
C ASP A 92 -12.02 4.28 10.74
N ASP A 93 -12.17 5.52 10.27
CA ASP A 93 -13.42 6.28 10.29
C ASP A 93 -14.33 5.92 9.08
N GLN A 94 -14.67 4.63 8.98
CA GLN A 94 -15.48 4.01 7.91
C GLN A 94 -16.96 4.42 7.95
N ASP A 95 -17.49 4.79 9.12
CA ASP A 95 -18.93 5.03 9.34
C ASP A 95 -19.47 6.28 8.62
N VAL A 96 -18.58 7.14 8.10
CA VAL A 96 -18.91 8.49 7.57
C VAL A 96 -19.04 8.50 6.03
N GLY A 97 -19.66 7.46 5.48
CA GLY A 97 -20.19 7.44 4.10
C GLY A 97 -19.18 7.74 2.97
N PRO A 98 -19.64 8.20 1.78
CA PRO A 98 -18.75 8.48 0.66
C PRO A 98 -17.98 9.79 0.88
N ARG A 99 -16.73 9.66 1.36
CA ARG A 99 -15.80 10.78 1.49
C ARG A 99 -15.49 11.45 0.14
N ASN A 100 -15.26 12.76 0.15
CA ASN A 100 -14.80 13.52 -1.01
C ASN A 100 -13.27 13.61 -1.03
N PRO A 101 -12.60 13.58 -2.20
CA PRO A 101 -11.21 14.02 -2.29
C PRO A 101 -11.05 15.48 -1.86
N HIS A 102 -9.97 15.74 -1.14
CA HIS A 102 -9.47 17.09 -0.89
C HIS A 102 -8.68 17.64 -2.09
N VAL A 103 -7.95 16.79 -2.84
CA VAL A 103 -7.26 17.19 -4.07
C VAL A 103 -7.64 16.26 -5.21
N ILE A 104 -7.88 16.84 -6.38
CA ILE A 104 -7.99 16.09 -7.63
C ILE A 104 -6.89 16.56 -8.59
N ARG A 105 -5.96 15.68 -8.97
CA ARG A 105 -4.93 15.95 -9.99
C ARG A 105 -5.30 15.28 -11.30
N ILE A 106 -5.19 16.01 -12.41
CA ILE A 106 -5.52 15.52 -13.75
C ILE A 106 -4.21 15.22 -14.50
N LEU A 107 -4.04 13.96 -14.93
CA LEU A 107 -2.92 13.57 -15.79
C LEU A 107 -3.27 13.82 -17.26
N LEU A 108 -3.06 15.06 -17.71
CA LEU A 108 -3.29 15.43 -19.11
C LEU A 108 -2.42 14.58 -20.04
N ASN A 109 -3.06 13.73 -20.84
CA ASN A 109 -2.39 12.76 -21.69
C ASN A 109 -1.74 13.38 -22.97
N ARG A 110 -1.16 14.58 -22.84
CA ARG A 110 -0.69 15.44 -23.92
C ARG A 110 0.82 15.28 -24.12
N LEU A 111 1.21 14.29 -24.92
CA LEU A 111 2.53 14.31 -25.55
C LEU A 111 2.54 15.26 -26.75
N GLU A 112 3.58 16.07 -26.84
CA GLU A 112 3.81 16.96 -27.97
C GLU A 112 4.08 16.15 -29.25
N LYS A 113 3.58 16.62 -30.40
CA LYS A 113 3.66 15.88 -31.68
C LYS A 113 5.08 15.50 -32.09
N TRP A 114 6.08 16.31 -31.71
CA TRP A 114 7.49 16.03 -32.00
C TRP A 114 8.01 14.85 -31.17
N LYS A 115 7.68 14.78 -29.86
CA LYS A 115 8.03 13.63 -29.00
C LYS A 115 7.43 12.32 -29.52
N LEU A 116 6.19 12.36 -30.02
CA LEU A 116 5.57 11.17 -30.63
C LEU A 116 6.36 10.68 -31.85
N LYS A 117 6.85 11.61 -32.68
CA LYS A 117 7.69 11.29 -33.84
C LYS A 117 9.03 10.66 -33.42
N ASP A 118 9.68 11.22 -32.40
CA ASP A 118 10.96 10.68 -31.87
C ASP A 118 10.77 9.26 -31.29
N LEU A 119 9.63 9.01 -30.65
CA LEU A 119 9.22 7.70 -30.14
C LEU A 119 8.67 6.75 -31.23
N SER A 120 8.67 7.16 -32.51
CA SER A 120 8.10 6.40 -33.64
C SER A 120 6.63 5.98 -33.45
N ILE A 121 5.85 6.83 -32.79
CA ILE A 121 4.40 6.71 -32.57
C ILE A 121 3.66 7.63 -33.55
N ARG A 122 2.79 7.04 -34.37
CA ARG A 122 1.91 7.74 -35.32
C ARG A 122 0.68 8.32 -34.64
N SER A 123 0.06 7.54 -33.75
CA SER A 123 -1.16 7.92 -33.02
C SER A 123 -1.23 7.17 -31.70
N ARG A 124 -2.01 7.69 -30.76
CA ARG A 124 -2.29 7.05 -29.47
C ARG A 124 -3.76 6.77 -29.34
N SER A 125 -4.10 5.71 -28.61
CA SER A 125 -5.46 5.56 -28.10
C SER A 125 -5.76 6.67 -27.10
N PRO A 126 -7.01 7.14 -27.00
CA PRO A 126 -7.50 7.76 -25.77
C PRO A 126 -7.24 6.86 -24.54
N GLY A 127 -7.11 7.50 -23.37
CA GLY A 127 -7.01 6.84 -22.06
C GLY A 127 -5.63 6.25 -21.71
N TYR A 128 -5.61 5.57 -20.55
CA TYR A 128 -4.51 4.76 -20.03
C TYR A 128 -5.02 3.34 -19.75
N THR A 129 -4.21 2.31 -19.99
CA THR A 129 -4.57 0.91 -19.73
C THR A 129 -4.20 0.42 -18.34
N SER A 130 -3.06 0.87 -17.81
CA SER A 130 -2.65 0.57 -16.44
C SER A 130 -2.03 1.80 -15.79
N VAL A 131 -2.11 1.86 -14.45
CA VAL A 131 -1.53 2.91 -13.63
C VAL A 131 -0.98 2.28 -12.34
N HIS A 132 0.30 2.49 -12.07
CA HIS A 132 0.99 1.95 -10.89
C HIS A 132 1.66 3.09 -10.13
N LEU A 133 1.42 3.14 -8.83
CA LEU A 133 2.06 4.10 -7.94
C LEU A 133 3.40 3.54 -7.46
N ALA A 134 4.47 4.31 -7.58
CA ALA A 134 5.78 3.91 -7.09
C ALA A 134 5.83 3.99 -5.54
N PRO A 135 6.68 3.18 -4.88
CA PRO A 135 6.91 3.27 -3.43
C PRO A 135 7.13 4.70 -2.93
N GLY A 136 6.34 5.10 -1.94
CA GLY A 136 6.31 6.46 -1.39
C GLY A 136 5.46 7.49 -2.18
N GLY A 137 4.68 7.07 -3.17
CA GLY A 137 3.56 7.86 -3.71
C GLY A 137 3.88 9.05 -4.62
N ARG A 138 5.14 9.50 -4.71
CA ARG A 138 5.50 10.67 -5.55
C ARG A 138 5.53 10.38 -7.05
N PHE A 139 5.93 9.17 -7.44
CA PHE A 139 6.07 8.82 -8.85
C PHE A 139 4.98 7.85 -9.29
N LEU A 140 4.58 7.97 -10.56
CA LEU A 140 3.52 7.17 -11.13
C LEU A 140 3.99 6.62 -12.48
N VAL A 141 3.73 5.34 -12.74
CA VAL A 141 3.91 4.73 -14.07
C VAL A 141 2.53 4.52 -14.70
N THR A 142 2.37 4.96 -15.94
CA THR A 142 1.13 4.75 -16.72
C THR A 142 1.44 4.06 -18.03
N SER A 143 0.62 3.10 -18.46
CA SER A 143 0.65 2.59 -19.84
C SER A 143 -0.51 3.15 -20.67
N SER A 144 -0.32 3.22 -21.97
CA SER A 144 -1.38 3.59 -22.93
C SER A 144 -1.15 2.90 -24.28
N PRO A 145 -2.20 2.44 -24.98
CA PRO A 145 -2.06 1.88 -26.31
C PRO A 145 -1.60 2.96 -27.30
N ALA A 146 -0.65 2.58 -28.15
CA ALA A 146 -0.08 3.41 -29.19
C ALA A 146 0.00 2.65 -30.51
N VAL A 147 0.05 3.37 -31.62
CA VAL A 147 0.23 2.80 -32.97
C VAL A 147 1.51 3.38 -33.55
N GLY A 148 2.43 2.51 -33.95
CA GLY A 148 3.69 2.89 -34.57
C GLY A 148 3.54 3.40 -36.00
N ASN A 149 4.64 3.90 -36.55
CA ASN A 149 4.68 4.39 -37.94
C ASN A 149 4.24 3.32 -38.96
N ASN A 150 4.58 2.05 -38.72
CA ASN A 150 4.25 0.90 -39.57
C ASN A 150 2.85 0.32 -39.34
N ALA A 151 1.97 1.03 -38.61
CA ALA A 151 0.68 0.51 -38.10
C ALA A 151 0.81 -0.69 -37.13
N GLU A 152 2.02 -1.00 -36.67
CA GLU A 152 2.28 -1.94 -35.58
C GLU A 152 1.73 -1.40 -34.25
N ASN A 153 1.01 -2.22 -33.49
CA ASN A 153 0.54 -1.83 -32.17
C ASN A 153 1.73 -1.76 -31.19
N LYS A 154 1.67 -0.84 -30.22
CA LYS A 154 2.71 -0.59 -29.21
C LYS A 154 2.08 -0.22 -27.87
N THR A 155 2.81 -0.40 -26.78
CA THR A 155 2.44 0.17 -25.48
C THR A 155 3.41 1.31 -25.16
N LEU A 156 2.88 2.52 -24.99
CA LEU A 156 3.65 3.64 -24.46
C LEU A 156 3.54 3.64 -22.94
N VAL A 157 4.66 3.39 -22.28
CA VAL A 157 4.85 3.50 -20.83
C VAL A 157 5.46 4.85 -20.50
N GLN A 158 4.94 5.53 -19.48
CA GLN A 158 5.39 6.86 -19.07
C GLN A 158 5.62 6.90 -17.56
N LEU A 159 6.75 7.44 -17.13
CA LEU A 159 7.02 7.79 -15.73
C LEU A 159 6.63 9.25 -15.52
N TRP A 160 5.90 9.52 -14.44
CA TRP A 160 5.48 10.85 -14.03
C TRP A 160 6.04 11.18 -12.65
N ASP A 161 6.46 12.43 -12.44
CA ASP A 161 6.50 13.05 -11.11
C ASP A 161 5.13 13.69 -10.89
N ILE A 162 4.38 13.25 -9.87
CA ILE A 162 3.13 13.90 -9.48
C ILE A 162 3.36 14.96 -8.39
N GLY A 163 4.57 15.05 -7.82
CA GLY A 163 4.99 16.04 -6.85
C GLY A 163 4.71 15.67 -5.39
N VAL A 164 5.51 16.27 -4.50
CA VAL A 164 5.53 16.04 -3.03
C VAL A 164 4.38 16.74 -2.29
N ARG A 165 3.59 17.56 -2.99
CA ARG A 165 2.43 18.28 -2.44
C ARG A 165 1.28 18.15 -3.45
N GLY A 166 0.05 17.96 -2.97
CA GLY A 166 -1.17 18.04 -3.80
C GLY A 166 -1.43 19.41 -4.41
N HIS A 167 -0.62 20.41 -4.04
CA HIS A 167 -0.74 21.77 -4.50
C HIS A 167 -0.11 21.96 -5.88
N GLY A 168 -0.84 21.58 -6.93
CA GLY A 168 -0.66 22.12 -8.28
C GLY A 168 -0.76 21.14 -9.44
N TYR A 169 -1.07 21.67 -10.62
CA TYR A 169 -1.19 20.98 -11.91
C TYR A 169 0.17 20.57 -12.53
N ASN A 170 1.22 20.45 -11.72
CA ASN A 170 2.60 20.29 -12.18
C ASN A 170 3.03 18.81 -12.35
N SER A 171 2.07 17.92 -12.64
CA SER A 171 2.40 16.55 -13.01
C SER A 171 3.21 16.57 -14.31
N LYS A 172 4.39 15.95 -14.29
CA LYS A 172 5.35 16.02 -15.39
C LYS A 172 5.77 14.63 -15.83
N VAL A 173 5.62 14.34 -17.12
CA VAL A 173 6.28 13.20 -17.76
C VAL A 173 7.79 13.38 -17.64
N LEU A 174 8.39 12.48 -16.88
CA LEU A 174 9.82 12.42 -16.58
C LEU A 174 10.58 11.62 -17.64
N ALA A 175 10.08 10.44 -17.95
CA ALA A 175 10.61 9.55 -18.99
C ALA A 175 9.47 8.84 -19.72
N SER A 176 9.78 8.27 -20.88
CA SER A 176 8.85 7.46 -21.66
C SER A 176 9.59 6.34 -22.36
N LEU A 177 8.96 5.18 -22.41
CA LEU A 177 9.45 3.95 -23.03
C LEU A 177 8.35 3.42 -23.95
N VAL A 178 8.75 2.91 -25.10
CA VAL A 178 7.82 2.29 -26.06
C VAL A 178 8.12 0.80 -26.13
N LEU A 179 7.11 0.00 -25.79
CA LEU A 179 7.14 -1.45 -25.79
C LEU A 179 6.35 -1.99 -26.99
N ALA A 180 6.48 -3.29 -27.25
CA ALA A 180 5.54 -4.01 -28.11
C ALA A 180 4.10 -3.90 -27.56
N ALA A 181 3.10 -4.02 -28.45
CA ALA A 181 1.65 -3.95 -28.12
C ALA A 181 1.22 -4.78 -26.91
N THR A 182 1.94 -5.88 -26.78
CA THR A 182 1.72 -7.07 -25.98
C THR A 182 2.19 -6.88 -24.55
N GLN A 183 3.04 -5.87 -24.28
CA GLN A 183 3.62 -5.61 -22.97
C GLN A 183 2.78 -4.62 -22.16
N VAL A 184 2.43 -4.99 -20.93
CA VAL A 184 1.74 -4.15 -19.95
C VAL A 184 2.54 -4.14 -18.63
N PRO A 185 2.73 -2.98 -17.97
CA PRO A 185 3.23 -2.91 -16.60
C PRO A 185 2.41 -3.77 -15.64
N ALA A 186 3.08 -4.52 -14.76
CA ALA A 186 2.44 -5.37 -13.74
C ALA A 186 2.77 -4.88 -12.32
N VAL A 187 4.05 -4.64 -12.02
CA VAL A 187 4.49 -4.18 -10.70
C VAL A 187 5.68 -3.23 -10.80
N ILE A 188 5.74 -2.26 -9.89
CA ILE A 188 6.88 -1.36 -9.68
C ILE A 188 7.36 -1.48 -8.22
N ALA A 189 8.67 -1.57 -8.03
CA ALA A 189 9.29 -1.74 -6.72
C ALA A 189 10.61 -0.95 -6.62
N PRO A 190 11.20 -0.78 -5.42
CA PRO A 190 12.53 -0.18 -5.28
C PRO A 190 13.60 -0.96 -6.06
N SER A 191 14.62 -0.28 -6.57
CA SER A 191 15.82 -0.96 -7.06
C SER A 191 16.67 -1.48 -5.90
N LEU A 192 17.42 -2.56 -6.12
CA LEU A 192 18.31 -3.17 -5.12
C LEU A 192 19.36 -2.19 -4.55
N ASP A 193 19.80 -1.21 -5.34
CA ASP A 193 20.75 -0.18 -4.91
C ASP A 193 20.10 1.04 -4.24
N GLY A 194 18.77 1.09 -4.16
CA GLY A 194 18.00 2.19 -3.58
C GLY A 194 18.06 3.52 -4.35
N LYS A 195 18.54 3.52 -5.60
CA LYS A 195 18.70 4.74 -6.45
C LYS A 195 17.68 4.88 -7.58
N GLY A 196 16.80 3.91 -7.73
CA GLY A 196 15.76 3.90 -8.75
C GLY A 196 14.62 2.96 -8.39
N PHE A 197 13.90 2.53 -9.44
CA PHE A 197 12.87 1.51 -9.36
C PHE A 197 13.17 0.35 -10.31
N CYS A 198 12.66 -0.84 -10.00
CA CYS A 198 12.44 -1.89 -10.98
C CYS A 198 10.97 -1.86 -11.43
N LEU A 199 10.75 -1.89 -12.74
CA LEU A 199 9.44 -2.01 -13.37
C LEU A 199 9.37 -3.37 -14.08
N ILE A 200 8.42 -4.21 -13.69
CA ILE A 200 8.15 -5.48 -14.34
C ILE A 200 6.99 -5.29 -15.32
N CYS A 201 7.19 -5.71 -16.56
CA CYS A 201 6.17 -5.78 -17.59
C CYS A 201 5.89 -7.24 -17.98
N VAL A 202 4.61 -7.56 -18.20
CA VAL A 202 4.13 -8.86 -18.70
C VAL A 202 3.84 -8.72 -20.19
N GLU A 203 4.33 -9.65 -21.01
CA GLU A 203 4.09 -9.71 -22.45
C GLU A 203 3.12 -10.83 -22.82
N GLN A 204 1.88 -10.49 -23.15
CA GLN A 204 0.88 -11.41 -23.75
C GLN A 204 0.71 -12.77 -23.06
N GLY A 205 1.06 -12.87 -21.78
CA GLY A 205 1.07 -14.16 -21.09
C GLY A 205 2.32 -15.03 -21.24
N VAL A 206 3.26 -14.66 -22.11
CA VAL A 206 4.37 -15.53 -22.55
C VAL A 206 5.73 -15.04 -22.08
N ALA A 207 5.90 -13.75 -21.77
CA ALA A 207 7.17 -13.25 -21.25
C ALA A 207 7.03 -12.24 -20.10
N LEU A 208 8.08 -12.12 -19.30
CA LEU A 208 8.29 -11.10 -18.27
C LEU A 208 9.52 -10.30 -18.66
N SER A 209 9.48 -8.98 -18.51
CA SER A 209 10.62 -8.10 -18.80
C SER A 209 10.83 -7.13 -17.65
N ALA A 210 12.05 -7.09 -17.12
CA ALA A 210 12.43 -6.23 -16.01
C ALA A 210 13.16 -5.00 -16.54
N TYR A 211 12.69 -3.82 -16.16
CA TYR A 211 13.26 -2.53 -16.56
C TYR A 211 13.75 -1.75 -15.34
N ALA A 212 15.00 -1.30 -15.35
CA ALA A 212 15.51 -0.35 -14.37
C ALA A 212 15.10 1.08 -14.72
N ILE A 213 14.57 1.80 -13.75
CA ILE A 213 14.28 3.24 -13.79
C ILE A 213 15.32 3.93 -12.91
N THR A 214 16.42 4.40 -13.50
CA THR A 214 17.53 5.06 -12.75
C THR A 214 17.30 6.56 -12.64
N ASP A 215 17.74 7.17 -11.53
CA ASP A 215 17.79 8.63 -11.30
C ASP A 215 16.46 9.40 -11.53
N PRO A 216 15.30 8.92 -11.01
CA PRO A 216 14.00 9.52 -11.30
C PRO A 216 13.82 10.96 -10.80
N GLY A 217 14.66 11.42 -9.85
CA GLY A 217 14.64 12.80 -9.35
C GLY A 217 15.37 13.82 -10.23
N SER A 218 16.20 13.40 -11.21
CA SER A 218 17.12 14.30 -11.93
C SER A 218 17.16 14.06 -13.45
N SER A 219 17.52 12.85 -13.90
CA SER A 219 17.61 12.47 -15.32
C SER A 219 17.10 11.04 -15.55
N PRO A 220 15.79 10.79 -15.33
CA PRO A 220 15.21 9.45 -15.41
C PRO A 220 15.50 8.75 -16.73
N ALA A 221 16.02 7.53 -16.64
CA ALA A 221 16.21 6.64 -17.77
C ALA A 221 15.56 5.29 -17.47
N ILE A 222 14.80 4.75 -18.43
CA ILE A 222 14.20 3.42 -18.35
C ILE A 222 15.00 2.49 -19.27
N LYS A 223 15.59 1.43 -18.73
CA LYS A 223 16.48 0.50 -19.44
C LYS A 223 16.07 -0.93 -19.17
N LEU A 224 16.00 -1.77 -20.21
CA LEU A 224 15.82 -3.21 -20.04
C LEU A 224 17.01 -3.80 -19.26
N LEU A 225 16.73 -4.58 -18.22
CA LEU A 225 17.70 -5.37 -17.49
C LEU A 225 17.81 -6.76 -18.13
N ASN A 226 16.72 -7.53 -18.06
CA ASN A 226 16.59 -8.87 -18.62
C ASN A 226 15.14 -9.12 -19.03
N SER A 227 14.96 -10.18 -19.83
CA SER A 227 13.65 -10.70 -20.24
C SER A 227 13.65 -12.22 -20.08
N PHE A 228 12.50 -12.76 -19.71
CA PHE A 228 12.27 -14.15 -19.35
C PHE A 228 11.03 -14.65 -20.10
N GLN A 229 11.13 -15.79 -20.78
CA GLN A 229 9.97 -16.42 -21.43
C GLN A 229 9.48 -17.57 -20.57
N THR A 230 8.17 -17.59 -20.28
CA THR A 230 7.51 -18.71 -19.61
C THR A 230 6.99 -19.72 -20.64
N HIS A 231 6.91 -20.98 -20.22
CA HIS A 231 6.26 -22.06 -20.99
C HIS A 231 4.80 -22.30 -20.59
N LEU A 232 4.31 -21.59 -19.58
CA LEU A 232 2.92 -21.68 -19.15
C LEU A 232 2.00 -21.04 -20.21
N ASN A 233 0.73 -21.47 -20.22
CA ASN A 233 -0.27 -20.92 -21.14
C ASN A 233 -0.42 -19.42 -20.94
N GLY A 234 -0.63 -18.66 -22.02
CA GLY A 234 -0.62 -17.19 -21.98
C GLY A 234 -1.55 -16.60 -20.92
N ASP A 235 -2.76 -17.14 -20.81
CA ASP A 235 -3.79 -16.67 -19.88
C ASP A 235 -3.32 -16.71 -18.40
N ALA A 236 -2.27 -17.47 -18.06
CA ALA A 236 -1.74 -17.63 -16.71
C ALA A 236 -1.06 -16.38 -16.11
N LEU A 237 -0.51 -15.45 -16.92
CA LEU A 237 0.16 -14.25 -16.38
C LEU A 237 -0.78 -13.04 -16.20
N GLU A 238 -1.92 -12.98 -16.90
CA GLU A 238 -2.82 -11.81 -16.79
C GLU A 238 -3.50 -11.74 -15.42
N SER A 239 -3.78 -12.90 -14.82
CA SER A 239 -4.35 -13.04 -13.47
C SER A 239 -3.29 -13.33 -12.39
N ALA A 240 -2.00 -13.21 -12.71
CA ALA A 240 -0.94 -13.57 -11.78
C ALA A 240 -0.73 -12.54 -10.66
N LEU A 241 -0.46 -13.03 -9.45
CA LEU A 241 -0.03 -12.19 -8.33
C LEU A 241 1.48 -11.98 -8.39
N PHE A 242 1.94 -10.74 -8.43
CA PHE A 242 3.36 -10.39 -8.51
C PHE A 242 3.86 -9.68 -7.25
N VAL A 243 5.02 -10.10 -6.74
CA VAL A 243 5.73 -9.41 -5.65
C VAL A 243 7.22 -9.31 -5.97
N VAL A 244 7.85 -8.18 -5.67
CA VAL A 244 9.29 -7.96 -5.90
C VAL A 244 10.00 -7.76 -4.56
N SER A 245 11.14 -8.42 -4.38
CA SER A 245 12.00 -8.31 -3.21
C SER A 245 13.47 -8.35 -3.66
N GLY A 246 14.15 -7.19 -3.58
CA GLY A 246 15.51 -7.03 -4.08
C GLY A 246 15.63 -7.26 -5.59
N SER A 247 16.44 -8.24 -6.01
CA SER A 247 16.60 -8.68 -7.41
C SER A 247 15.60 -9.73 -7.86
N ARG A 248 14.69 -10.18 -6.97
CA ARG A 248 13.79 -11.31 -7.22
C ARG A 248 12.36 -10.87 -7.42
N LEU A 249 11.72 -11.40 -8.46
CA LEU A 249 10.28 -11.42 -8.68
C LEU A 249 9.74 -12.76 -8.21
N GLY A 250 8.71 -12.74 -7.37
CA GLY A 250 7.88 -13.89 -7.04
C GLY A 250 6.55 -13.74 -7.75
N CYS A 251 6.04 -14.82 -8.33
CA CYS A 251 4.76 -14.81 -9.03
C CYS A 251 3.94 -16.08 -8.79
N LEU A 252 2.67 -15.91 -8.43
CA LEU A 252 1.70 -17.01 -8.45
C LEU A 252 1.00 -16.97 -9.81
N LEU A 253 1.25 -17.99 -10.63
CA LEU A 253 0.80 -18.14 -12.00
C LEU A 253 -0.33 -19.19 -12.03
N ASP A 254 -1.35 -18.98 -12.86
CA ASP A 254 -2.55 -19.84 -13.01
C ASP A 254 -3.26 -20.33 -11.73
N GLY A 255 -2.94 -19.75 -10.57
CA GLY A 255 -3.37 -20.23 -9.26
C GLY A 255 -2.59 -21.45 -8.76
N ALA A 256 -2.02 -22.30 -9.62
CA ALA A 256 -1.38 -23.54 -9.20
C ALA A 256 0.17 -23.48 -9.20
N HIS A 257 0.80 -22.62 -10.01
CA HIS A 257 2.26 -22.59 -10.15
C HIS A 257 2.88 -21.41 -9.41
N LEU A 258 3.92 -21.67 -8.61
CA LEU A 258 4.70 -20.62 -7.94
C LEU A 258 6.06 -20.49 -8.61
N GLY A 259 6.36 -19.28 -9.07
CA GLY A 259 7.62 -18.92 -9.73
C GLY A 259 8.44 -17.94 -8.93
N VAL A 260 9.77 -18.09 -9.02
CA VAL A 260 10.75 -17.09 -8.58
C VAL A 260 11.75 -16.85 -9.70
N TRP A 261 11.96 -15.58 -10.07
CA TRP A 261 12.92 -15.14 -11.07
C TRP A 261 13.82 -14.05 -10.48
N ASP A 262 15.13 -14.33 -10.39
CA ASP A 262 16.12 -13.28 -10.19
C ASP A 262 16.42 -12.61 -11.53
N PHE A 263 15.85 -11.43 -11.72
CA PHE A 263 15.95 -10.67 -12.98
C PHE A 263 17.30 -9.95 -13.15
N VAL A 264 18.22 -10.04 -12.19
CA VAL A 264 19.59 -9.52 -12.32
C VAL A 264 20.54 -10.64 -12.76
N ALA A 265 20.49 -11.79 -12.10
CA ALA A 265 21.22 -12.99 -12.49
C ALA A 265 20.64 -13.68 -13.74
N ASN A 266 19.39 -13.37 -14.09
CA ASN A 266 18.56 -14.05 -15.07
C ASN A 266 18.44 -15.57 -14.80
N THR A 267 18.20 -15.91 -13.54
CA THR A 267 17.99 -17.28 -13.07
C THR A 267 16.60 -17.42 -12.46
N SER A 268 15.99 -18.59 -12.58
CA SER A 268 14.61 -18.81 -12.18
C SER A 268 14.35 -20.24 -11.73
N ILE A 269 13.27 -20.43 -10.99
CA ILE A 269 12.66 -21.75 -10.76
C ILE A 269 11.13 -21.59 -10.67
N VAL A 270 10.40 -22.57 -11.21
CA VAL A 270 8.94 -22.68 -11.06
C VAL A 270 8.61 -24.08 -10.56
N TRP A 271 7.67 -24.16 -9.63
CA TRP A 271 7.17 -25.41 -9.09
C TRP A 271 5.64 -25.41 -9.00
N GLN A 272 5.06 -26.60 -9.07
CA GLN A 272 3.62 -26.76 -8.83
C GLN A 272 3.36 -26.73 -7.32
N THR A 273 2.38 -25.93 -6.92
CA THR A 273 1.83 -25.93 -5.56
C THR A 273 0.74 -26.99 -5.46
N HIS A 274 0.65 -27.66 -4.30
CA HIS A 274 -0.43 -28.60 -3.99
C HIS A 274 -1.70 -27.90 -3.47
N ILE A 275 -2.01 -26.72 -4.01
CA ILE A 275 -3.22 -25.98 -3.63
C ILE A 275 -4.27 -26.26 -4.71
N ASP A 276 -4.78 -27.49 -4.69
CA ASP A 276 -5.68 -28.09 -5.69
C ASP A 276 -7.03 -27.35 -5.87
N ALA A 277 -7.28 -26.29 -5.09
CA ALA A 277 -8.54 -25.54 -5.03
C ALA A 277 -8.50 -24.16 -5.73
N LEU A 278 -7.35 -23.76 -6.32
CA LEU A 278 -7.18 -22.42 -6.90
C LEU A 278 -7.65 -22.27 -8.36
N SER A 279 -8.38 -23.26 -8.90
CA SER A 279 -8.82 -23.27 -10.30
C SER A 279 -9.83 -22.18 -10.66
N ASP A 280 -10.62 -21.68 -9.72
CA ASP A 280 -11.47 -20.49 -9.91
C ASP A 280 -10.72 -19.22 -9.51
N VAL A 281 -9.73 -18.87 -10.33
CA VAL A 281 -8.85 -17.69 -10.18
C VAL A 281 -9.65 -16.37 -10.13
N ALA A 282 -10.88 -16.35 -10.67
CA ALA A 282 -11.78 -15.20 -10.63
C ALA A 282 -12.22 -14.81 -9.20
N GLU A 283 -12.20 -15.75 -8.24
CA GLU A 283 -12.61 -15.55 -6.85
C GLU A 283 -11.42 -15.67 -5.89
N LEU A 284 -10.35 -14.90 -6.15
CA LEU A 284 -9.13 -14.84 -5.33
C LEU A 284 -8.97 -13.60 -4.41
N PRO A 285 -10.01 -13.04 -3.77
CA PRO A 285 -9.87 -11.80 -2.99
C PRO A 285 -8.99 -11.94 -1.72
N SER A 286 -8.70 -13.17 -1.28
CA SER A 286 -8.02 -13.47 -0.01
C SER A 286 -6.64 -14.12 -0.17
N CYS A 287 -5.95 -13.85 -1.29
CA CYS A 287 -4.61 -14.38 -1.58
C CYS A 287 -3.53 -13.29 -1.49
N SER A 288 -2.43 -13.55 -0.79
CA SER A 288 -1.28 -12.64 -0.69
C SER A 288 0.04 -13.41 -0.82
N LEU A 289 0.92 -12.96 -1.72
CA LEU A 289 2.24 -13.54 -1.96
C LEU A 289 3.34 -12.59 -1.46
N GLN A 290 4.31 -13.12 -0.72
CA GLN A 290 5.48 -12.40 -0.23
C GLN A 290 6.78 -13.15 -0.51
N LEU A 291 7.87 -12.40 -0.70
CA LEU A 291 9.24 -12.92 -0.83
C LEU A 291 10.11 -12.41 0.33
N HIS A 292 10.68 -13.34 1.10
CA HIS A 292 11.56 -13.03 2.22
C HIS A 292 12.84 -13.87 2.14
N GLY A 293 13.95 -13.26 1.71
CA GLY A 293 15.24 -13.95 1.55
C GLY A 293 15.16 -15.14 0.59
N ASN A 294 15.44 -16.34 1.10
CA ASN A 294 15.31 -17.62 0.38
C ASN A 294 13.97 -18.33 0.67
N CYS A 295 12.91 -17.60 1.01
CA CYS A 295 11.57 -18.16 1.22
C CYS A 295 10.49 -17.41 0.42
N THR A 296 9.50 -18.16 -0.07
CA THR A 296 8.20 -17.62 -0.50
C THR A 296 7.18 -17.87 0.61
N LEU A 297 6.29 -16.91 0.83
CA LEU A 297 5.16 -17.04 1.74
C LEU A 297 3.87 -16.74 0.96
N LEU A 298 2.92 -17.67 0.99
CA LEU A 298 1.60 -17.50 0.41
C LEU A 298 0.55 -17.57 1.52
N ALA A 299 -0.15 -16.47 1.76
CA ALA A 299 -1.35 -16.48 2.58
C ALA A 299 -2.57 -16.72 1.67
N TYR A 300 -3.34 -17.76 1.95
CA TYR A 300 -4.56 -18.10 1.21
C TYR A 300 -5.52 -18.88 2.11
N ASN A 301 -6.80 -18.51 2.10
CA ASN A 301 -7.89 -19.19 2.82
C ASN A 301 -7.55 -19.51 4.30
N GLY A 302 -7.19 -18.48 5.07
CA GLY A 302 -6.85 -18.58 6.50
C GLY A 302 -5.57 -19.37 6.83
N LYS A 303 -4.80 -19.78 5.81
CA LYS A 303 -3.54 -20.53 5.93
C LYS A 303 -2.37 -19.73 5.41
N ILE A 304 -1.19 -19.95 5.99
CA ILE A 304 0.09 -19.47 5.45
C ILE A 304 0.93 -20.69 5.06
N PHE A 305 1.30 -20.76 3.79
CA PHE A 305 2.20 -21.74 3.23
C PHE A 305 3.58 -21.10 3.04
N ILE A 306 4.64 -21.78 3.45
CA ILE A 306 6.02 -21.32 3.28
C ILE A 306 6.79 -22.36 2.48
N TRP A 307 7.47 -21.94 1.40
CA TRP A 307 8.43 -22.78 0.67
C TRP A 307 9.82 -22.16 0.76
N ASN A 308 10.83 -23.03 0.84
CA ASN A 308 12.21 -22.62 0.61
C ASN A 308 12.43 -22.49 -0.90
N ILE A 309 13.07 -21.40 -1.31
CA ILE A 309 13.50 -21.16 -2.69
C ILE A 309 14.75 -22.01 -2.90
N LEU A 310 14.67 -23.01 -3.78
CA LEU A 310 15.82 -23.81 -4.19
C LEU A 310 16.82 -22.99 -5.03
N GLU A 311 17.94 -23.60 -5.39
CA GLU A 311 18.91 -23.01 -6.31
C GLU A 311 18.24 -22.62 -7.64
N LEU A 312 18.43 -21.38 -8.07
CA LEU A 312 17.80 -20.83 -9.27
C LEU A 312 18.59 -21.21 -10.51
N GLU A 313 17.92 -21.71 -11.55
CA GLU A 313 18.57 -22.21 -12.76
C GLU A 313 18.61 -21.17 -13.89
N THR A 314 19.67 -21.19 -14.71
CA THR A 314 19.85 -20.26 -15.83
C THR A 314 19.00 -20.58 -17.07
N ASN A 315 18.44 -21.79 -17.16
CA ASN A 315 17.69 -22.28 -18.32
C ASN A 315 16.30 -22.76 -17.90
N PHE A 316 15.37 -21.82 -17.79
CA PHE A 316 13.95 -22.15 -17.65
C PHE A 316 13.38 -22.90 -18.87
N ALA A 317 14.00 -22.70 -20.04
CA ALA A 317 13.46 -23.12 -21.31
C ALA A 317 13.43 -24.65 -21.47
N GLY A 318 12.28 -25.27 -21.18
CA GLY A 318 12.07 -26.72 -21.19
C GLY A 318 12.33 -27.44 -19.88
N GLN A 319 12.50 -26.73 -18.75
CA GLN A 319 12.59 -27.38 -17.44
C GLN A 319 11.24 -28.02 -17.09
N ALA A 320 11.26 -29.29 -16.68
CA ALA A 320 10.05 -29.95 -16.17
C ALA A 320 9.62 -29.30 -14.86
N VAL A 321 8.34 -28.92 -14.76
CA VAL A 321 7.76 -28.37 -13.52
C VAL A 321 7.97 -29.37 -12.39
N SER A 322 8.71 -28.94 -11.37
CA SER A 322 8.98 -29.77 -10.20
C SER A 322 7.83 -29.67 -9.20
N PHE A 323 7.58 -30.76 -8.47
CA PHE A 323 6.69 -30.75 -7.32
C PHE A 323 7.47 -30.32 -6.08
N HIS A 324 7.05 -29.24 -5.43
CA HIS A 324 7.68 -28.79 -4.19
C HIS A 324 6.65 -28.67 -3.07
N HIS A 325 6.78 -29.54 -2.07
CA HIS A 325 5.98 -29.42 -0.85
C HIS A 325 6.38 -28.16 -0.07
N PRO A 326 5.42 -27.48 0.58
CA PRO A 326 5.74 -26.39 1.48
C PRO A 326 6.63 -26.90 2.63
N ALA A 327 7.66 -26.13 2.97
CA ALA A 327 8.54 -26.37 4.11
C ALA A 327 7.78 -26.23 5.44
N SER A 328 6.71 -25.43 5.47
CA SER A 328 5.78 -25.33 6.60
C SER A 328 4.41 -24.85 6.14
N VAL A 329 3.35 -25.31 6.82
CA VAL A 329 1.98 -24.84 6.63
C VAL A 329 1.38 -24.50 7.99
N PHE A 330 0.92 -23.26 8.12
CA PHE A 330 0.21 -22.78 9.29
C PHE A 330 -1.27 -22.65 8.93
N SER A 331 -2.15 -23.19 9.77
CA SER A 331 -3.60 -23.10 9.61
C SER A 331 -4.22 -22.44 10.84
N ASN A 332 -5.44 -21.94 10.71
CA ASN A 332 -6.19 -21.25 11.78
C ASN A 332 -5.44 -20.02 12.32
N LEU A 333 -4.75 -19.29 11.43
CA LEU A 333 -4.14 -17.99 11.75
C LEU A 333 -5.14 -16.83 11.70
N LEU A 334 -6.41 -17.12 11.40
CA LEU A 334 -7.53 -16.26 11.72
C LEU A 334 -7.59 -16.06 13.24
N ILE A 335 -6.99 -14.97 13.70
CA ILE A 335 -7.47 -14.31 14.91
C ILE A 335 -8.91 -13.92 14.58
N HIS A 336 -9.89 -14.63 15.14
CA HIS A 336 -11.22 -14.06 15.29
C HIS A 336 -11.03 -12.74 16.01
N SER A 337 -11.30 -11.63 15.33
CA SER A 337 -11.43 -10.34 15.98
C SER A 337 -12.58 -10.48 16.97
N HIS A 338 -12.25 -10.58 18.26
CA HIS A 338 -13.17 -10.80 19.38
C HIS A 338 -14.15 -9.61 19.62
N PHE A 339 -14.34 -8.76 18.61
CA PHE A 339 -15.33 -7.70 18.52
C PHE A 339 -16.58 -8.09 17.71
N ALA A 340 -16.61 -9.30 17.13
CA ALA A 340 -17.81 -9.86 16.49
C ALA A 340 -18.73 -10.61 17.49
N GLU A 341 -18.91 -10.06 18.69
CA GLU A 341 -20.02 -10.46 19.57
C GLU A 341 -21.20 -9.51 19.28
N GLU A 342 -22.35 -10.08 18.89
CA GLU A 342 -23.65 -9.41 18.66
C GLU A 342 -23.87 -8.59 17.36
N ILE A 343 -23.33 -9.04 16.21
CA ILE A 343 -23.87 -8.66 14.88
C ILE A 343 -24.19 -9.93 14.07
N ASP A 344 -25.49 -10.18 13.82
CA ASP A 344 -26.05 -11.36 13.14
C ASP A 344 -25.92 -11.33 11.59
N ASP A 345 -24.91 -10.65 11.04
CA ASP A 345 -24.68 -10.54 9.59
C ASP A 345 -23.51 -11.45 9.16
N GLU A 346 -23.81 -12.60 8.54
CA GLU A 346 -22.85 -13.68 8.22
C GLU A 346 -21.79 -13.36 7.12
N ASP A 347 -21.78 -12.15 6.52
CA ASP A 347 -21.19 -11.93 5.19
C ASP A 347 -19.84 -11.14 5.10
N ASP A 348 -19.27 -10.58 6.19
CA ASP A 348 -17.98 -9.84 6.10
C ASP A 348 -16.84 -10.47 6.92
N SER A 349 -16.13 -11.41 6.29
CA SER A 349 -14.85 -11.96 6.77
C SER A 349 -13.65 -11.48 5.93
N SER A 350 -13.59 -10.17 5.65
CA SER A 350 -12.50 -9.57 4.87
C SER A 350 -11.12 -9.73 5.54
N LEU A 351 -10.26 -10.58 4.94
CA LEU A 351 -8.97 -10.99 5.48
C LEU A 351 -7.90 -9.89 5.30
N ARG A 352 -7.77 -8.98 6.28
CA ARG A 352 -6.80 -7.87 6.25
C ARG A 352 -5.43 -8.29 6.79
N MET A 353 -4.49 -8.62 5.89
CA MET A 353 -3.06 -8.58 6.23
C MET A 353 -2.55 -7.14 6.20
N VAL A 354 -1.89 -6.71 7.27
CA VAL A 354 -1.30 -5.37 7.41
C VAL A 354 -0.26 -5.13 6.30
N PRO A 355 -0.29 -3.99 5.58
CA PRO A 355 0.68 -3.69 4.54
C PRO A 355 2.08 -3.46 5.13
N GLN A 356 3.07 -4.15 4.54
CA GLN A 356 4.53 -3.88 4.60
C GLN A 356 5.08 -3.15 5.84
N SER A 357 5.34 -3.95 6.90
CA SER A 357 6.30 -3.61 7.96
C SER A 357 7.75 -3.83 7.48
N PRO A 358 8.75 -3.06 7.95
CA PRO A 358 10.15 -3.20 7.53
C PRO A 358 10.80 -4.46 8.12
N TRP A 359 10.76 -5.56 7.39
CA TRP A 359 11.65 -6.69 7.64
C TRP A 359 13.08 -6.29 7.26
N LYS A 360 13.97 -6.20 8.25
CA LYS A 360 15.40 -5.97 8.02
C LYS A 360 16.01 -7.22 7.37
N PRO A 361 16.93 -7.08 6.39
CA PRO A 361 17.55 -8.23 5.77
C PRO A 361 18.36 -9.02 6.82
N PHE A 362 18.02 -10.30 7.00
CA PHE A 362 18.77 -11.22 7.85
C PHE A 362 20.17 -11.50 7.28
N PRO A 363 21.19 -11.70 8.13
CA PRO A 363 22.45 -12.28 7.70
C PRO A 363 22.21 -13.71 7.17
N SER A 364 22.89 -14.08 6.10
CA SER A 364 22.66 -15.35 5.39
C SER A 364 23.11 -16.57 6.22
N GLN A 365 22.16 -17.34 6.77
CA GLN A 365 22.39 -18.70 7.25
C GLN A 365 21.11 -19.55 7.15
N ASP A 366 21.26 -20.82 6.77
CA ASP A 366 20.14 -21.74 6.55
C ASP A 366 19.70 -22.43 7.86
N ASN A 367 19.10 -21.69 8.80
CA ASN A 367 18.59 -22.25 10.05
C ASN A 367 17.05 -22.24 10.12
N LYS A 368 16.46 -23.38 10.51
CA LYS A 368 15.00 -23.50 10.74
C LYS A 368 14.51 -22.60 11.87
N GLU A 369 15.39 -22.23 12.79
CA GLU A 369 15.08 -21.30 13.88
C GLU A 369 14.78 -19.89 13.34
N ASP A 370 15.35 -19.48 12.20
CA ASP A 370 15.11 -18.16 11.60
C ASP A 370 13.71 -18.05 10.98
N CYS A 371 13.16 -19.14 10.43
CA CYS A 371 11.76 -19.20 10.00
C CYS A 371 10.79 -19.13 11.19
N LEU A 372 11.17 -19.69 12.34
CA LEU A 372 10.41 -19.55 13.60
C LEU A 372 10.56 -18.15 14.20
N ALA A 373 11.73 -17.52 14.08
CA ALA A 373 11.93 -16.11 14.45
C ALA A 373 11.05 -15.21 13.59
N LEU A 374 11.06 -15.36 12.26
CA LEU A 374 10.17 -14.65 11.33
C LEU A 374 8.69 -14.84 11.69
N PHE A 375 8.27 -16.07 12.04
CA PHE A 375 6.91 -16.32 12.51
C PHE A 375 6.61 -15.60 13.85
N CYS A 376 7.54 -15.65 14.81
CA CYS A 376 7.40 -14.97 16.09
C CYS A 376 7.38 -13.44 15.95
N GLU A 377 8.19 -12.86 15.06
CA GLU A 377 8.18 -11.44 14.77
C GLU A 377 6.95 -11.02 13.96
N THR A 378 6.49 -11.82 12.99
CA THR A 378 5.21 -11.61 12.28
C THR A 378 4.06 -11.61 13.27
N ARG A 379 4.01 -12.59 14.17
CA ARG A 379 3.04 -12.67 15.26
C ARG A 379 3.18 -11.50 16.25
N ALA A 380 4.40 -11.04 16.54
CA ALA A 380 4.65 -9.91 17.42
C ALA A 380 4.26 -8.57 16.78
N ALA A 381 4.45 -8.40 15.47
CA ALA A 381 3.99 -7.24 14.70
C ALA A 381 2.45 -7.18 14.70
N ILE A 382 1.79 -8.32 14.40
CA ILE A 382 0.33 -8.46 14.52
C ILE A 382 -0.15 -8.13 15.94
N HIS A 383 0.54 -8.63 16.99
CA HIS A 383 0.20 -8.29 18.39
C HIS A 383 0.60 -6.86 18.83
N GLN A 384 1.53 -6.18 18.15
CA GLN A 384 1.93 -4.81 18.48
C GLN A 384 0.90 -3.79 18.00
N VAL A 385 0.30 -4.01 16.83
CA VAL A 385 -0.88 -3.25 16.36
C VAL A 385 -1.96 -3.26 17.45
N HIS A 386 -2.33 -4.44 17.95
CA HIS A 386 -3.33 -4.60 19.03
C HIS A 386 -2.92 -4.08 20.42
N LYS A 387 -1.68 -3.60 20.63
CA LYS A 387 -1.25 -3.05 21.93
C LYS A 387 -1.21 -1.53 21.98
N LEU A 388 -1.29 -0.84 20.83
CA LEU A 388 -1.28 0.61 20.79
C LEU A 388 -2.63 1.23 21.21
N ASP A 389 -3.74 0.50 21.05
CA ASP A 389 -5.10 0.95 21.41
C ASP A 389 -5.40 1.05 22.92
N ILE A 390 -4.50 0.57 23.79
CA ILE A 390 -4.79 0.44 25.23
C ILE A 390 -4.47 1.72 26.04
N PHE A 391 -3.91 2.77 25.43
CA PHE A 391 -3.46 3.98 26.15
C PHE A 391 -3.96 5.33 25.58
N SER A 392 -5.27 5.50 25.42
CA SER A 392 -5.85 6.82 25.10
C SER A 392 -7.23 7.15 25.73
N HIS A 393 -7.43 6.93 27.03
CA HIS A 393 -8.53 7.60 27.78
C HIS A 393 -8.12 8.02 29.21
N PRO A 394 -8.13 9.33 29.54
CA PRO A 394 -7.83 9.83 30.88
C PRO A 394 -9.08 10.28 31.66
N SER A 395 -9.61 9.45 32.56
CA SER A 395 -10.65 9.85 33.52
C SER A 395 -10.57 9.14 34.89
N ASN A 396 -9.60 9.57 35.69
CA ASN A 396 -9.68 9.71 37.16
C ASN A 396 -10.56 8.73 37.99
N ARG A 397 -9.93 7.72 38.63
CA ARG A 397 -9.63 7.69 40.11
C ARG A 397 -9.09 6.33 40.59
N LEU A 398 -8.12 6.38 41.50
CA LEU A 398 -7.57 5.29 42.31
C LEU A 398 -8.05 5.43 43.78
N PRO A 399 -7.80 4.47 44.70
CA PRO A 399 -7.41 3.05 44.54
C PRO A 399 -8.29 2.05 45.33
N GLY A 400 -8.14 0.75 45.07
CA GLY A 400 -8.66 -0.32 45.94
C GLY A 400 -8.15 -1.70 45.53
N VAL A 401 -7.40 -2.39 46.40
CA VAL A 401 -6.86 -3.73 46.18
C VAL A 401 -7.51 -4.70 47.16
N ILE A 402 -8.02 -5.85 46.67
CA ILE A 402 -7.92 -7.22 47.24
C ILE A 402 -8.79 -8.17 46.36
N PRO A 403 -8.36 -9.43 46.08
CA PRO A 403 -8.99 -10.31 45.09
C PRO A 403 -9.96 -11.33 45.71
N LEU A 404 -10.81 -11.97 44.88
CA LEU A 404 -11.32 -13.34 45.11
C LEU A 404 -11.95 -13.98 43.85
N GLN A 405 -12.33 -15.26 43.96
CA GLN A 405 -12.47 -16.25 42.88
C GLN A 405 -13.88 -16.39 42.26
N LEU A 406 -13.88 -16.97 41.05
CA LEU A 406 -14.90 -17.83 40.42
C LEU A 406 -16.09 -18.28 41.28
N ASN A 407 -17.31 -18.14 40.72
CA ASN A 407 -18.15 -19.30 40.37
C ASN A 407 -19.31 -18.90 39.44
N ALA A 408 -19.81 -19.87 38.68
CA ALA A 408 -20.99 -19.74 37.82
C ALA A 408 -22.27 -20.26 38.53
N THR A 409 -23.45 -19.74 38.15
CA THR A 409 -24.68 -20.52 37.86
C THR A 409 -25.86 -19.63 37.42
N ASN A 410 -26.48 -20.03 36.30
CA ASN A 410 -27.87 -19.92 35.83
C ASN A 410 -29.03 -19.25 36.64
N GLU A 411 -29.97 -18.72 35.82
CA GLU A 411 -31.45 -18.93 35.81
C GLU A 411 -32.47 -17.90 36.39
N PHE A 412 -33.43 -17.52 35.51
CA PHE A 412 -34.85 -17.07 35.70
C PHE A 412 -35.17 -15.84 36.62
N ALA A 413 -36.25 -15.03 36.45
CA ALA A 413 -37.16 -14.71 35.34
C ALA A 413 -38.14 -13.54 35.69
N PHE A 414 -38.86 -13.02 34.67
CA PHE A 414 -40.22 -12.40 34.68
C PHE A 414 -40.52 -10.99 35.26
N ASP A 415 -41.07 -10.15 34.36
CA ASP A 415 -42.12 -9.09 34.43
C ASP A 415 -42.22 -8.04 35.57
N TYR A 416 -42.35 -6.75 35.19
CA TYR A 416 -43.66 -6.07 35.16
C TYR A 416 -43.71 -4.74 34.34
N LEU A 417 -44.94 -4.39 33.94
CA LEU A 417 -45.53 -3.22 33.23
C LEU A 417 -45.07 -1.80 33.70
N GLU A 418 -45.40 -0.65 33.06
CA GLU A 418 -46.52 -0.27 32.17
C GLU A 418 -46.28 1.05 31.38
N GLU A 419 -47.03 1.26 30.29
CA GLU A 419 -47.51 2.49 29.59
C GLU A 419 -46.75 3.85 29.70
N VAL A 420 -46.49 4.60 28.61
CA VAL A 420 -47.42 5.29 27.66
C VAL A 420 -46.74 5.49 26.28
N GLY A 421 -47.38 5.58 25.11
CA GLY A 421 -48.80 5.48 24.73
C GLY A 421 -49.28 6.47 23.64
N VAL A 422 -49.41 6.01 22.37
CA VAL A 422 -50.09 6.65 21.18
C VAL A 422 -49.44 7.95 20.63
N GLY A 423 -49.07 8.16 19.36
CA GLY A 423 -49.55 7.72 18.01
C GLY A 423 -50.06 8.95 17.20
N PRO A 424 -50.36 8.94 15.87
CA PRO A 424 -50.10 7.91 14.83
C PRO A 424 -49.78 8.47 13.37
N LEU A 425 -49.76 7.57 12.36
CA LEU A 425 -49.98 7.75 10.89
C LEU A 425 -48.87 8.26 9.91
N LEU A 426 -48.15 7.30 9.27
CA LEU A 426 -48.25 6.82 7.85
C LEU A 426 -48.54 7.81 6.67
N PRO A 427 -48.39 7.39 5.37
CA PRO A 427 -47.39 6.50 4.74
C PRO A 427 -46.91 6.98 3.34
N TRP A 428 -45.76 6.50 2.83
CA TRP A 428 -45.58 6.30 1.37
C TRP A 428 -44.94 4.93 1.08
N LYS A 429 -45.44 4.26 0.04
CA LYS A 429 -45.17 2.86 -0.32
C LYS A 429 -45.09 2.76 -1.84
N HIS A 430 -43.90 2.51 -2.38
CA HIS A 430 -43.50 2.13 -3.76
C HIS A 430 -42.01 2.58 -3.89
N ALA A 431 -41.11 1.85 -4.55
CA ALA A 431 -41.30 0.79 -5.54
C ALA A 431 -40.60 -0.54 -5.18
N MET A 432 -41.11 -1.62 -5.77
CA MET A 432 -40.45 -2.92 -5.87
C MET A 432 -39.66 -3.03 -7.19
N GLU A 433 -38.67 -3.93 -7.18
CA GLU A 433 -38.14 -4.70 -8.33
C GLU A 433 -37.25 -3.99 -9.38
N HIS A 434 -36.44 -4.84 -10.04
CA HIS A 434 -35.26 -4.57 -10.88
C HIS A 434 -33.99 -4.18 -10.06
N LEU A 435 -32.82 -4.85 -10.17
CA LEU A 435 -32.34 -5.85 -11.13
C LEU A 435 -31.65 -7.07 -10.47
N ILE A 436 -31.68 -8.19 -11.21
CA ILE A 436 -30.79 -9.35 -11.07
C ILE A 436 -29.57 -9.14 -12.00
N PHE A 437 -28.37 -9.55 -11.59
CA PHE A 437 -27.09 -9.61 -12.33
C PHE A 437 -26.69 -8.40 -13.21
N ALA A 438 -25.61 -7.72 -12.84
CA ALA A 438 -24.85 -6.86 -13.75
C ALA A 438 -23.34 -6.96 -13.49
N GLU A 439 -22.61 -7.43 -14.51
CA GLU A 439 -21.15 -7.37 -14.66
C GLU A 439 -20.54 -6.02 -14.24
N PHE A 440 -19.27 -6.03 -13.85
CA PHE A 440 -18.45 -4.82 -13.76
C PHE A 440 -18.39 -4.07 -15.10
N ARG A 441 -19.25 -3.06 -15.26
CA ARG A 441 -19.11 -2.02 -16.30
C ARG A 441 -19.14 -0.65 -15.67
N THR A 442 -17.97 -0.01 -15.66
CA THR A 442 -17.74 1.46 -15.59
C THR A 442 -18.88 2.28 -14.97
N VAL A 443 -18.91 2.39 -13.64
CA VAL A 443 -19.74 3.40 -12.97
C VAL A 443 -19.14 4.78 -13.25
N GLY A 444 -19.82 5.57 -14.10
CA GLY A 444 -19.36 6.91 -14.46
C GLY A 444 -19.53 7.90 -13.31
N CYS A 445 -18.42 8.39 -12.75
CA CYS A 445 -18.45 9.51 -11.80
C CYS A 445 -18.90 10.80 -12.50
N ARG A 446 -20.10 11.31 -12.17
CA ARG A 446 -20.49 12.69 -12.51
C ARG A 446 -19.76 13.68 -11.60
N VAL A 447 -18.72 14.31 -12.11
CA VAL A 447 -18.08 15.45 -11.44
C VAL A 447 -18.97 16.69 -11.59
N HIS A 448 -19.71 17.04 -10.53
CA HIS A 448 -20.42 18.32 -10.48
C HIS A 448 -19.43 19.47 -10.24
N ARG A 449 -19.44 20.44 -11.14
CA ARG A 449 -18.59 21.64 -11.09
C ARG A 449 -19.17 22.63 -10.08
N LEU A 450 -18.62 22.71 -8.87
CA LEU A 450 -19.09 23.63 -7.83
C LEU A 450 -17.97 24.48 -7.20
N CYS A 451 -18.25 25.79 -7.22
CA CYS A 451 -17.81 26.89 -6.36
C CYS A 451 -16.33 27.27 -6.23
N GLU A 452 -16.07 28.52 -6.60
CA GLU A 452 -14.99 29.35 -6.10
C GLU A 452 -15.29 29.77 -4.66
N GLY A 453 -14.31 29.65 -3.76
CA GLY A 453 -14.42 30.09 -2.37
C GLY A 453 -13.06 29.94 -1.70
N GLY A 454 -12.44 31.06 -1.32
CA GLY A 454 -11.10 31.05 -0.70
C GLY A 454 -11.19 31.05 0.82
N ASP A 455 -10.55 30.06 1.45
CA ASP A 455 -9.37 30.27 2.30
C ASP A 455 -8.63 28.93 2.43
N LYS A 456 -7.32 28.94 2.72
CA LYS A 456 -6.45 27.75 2.65
C LYS A 456 -5.83 27.38 3.99
N CYS A 457 -6.11 26.16 4.45
CA CYS A 457 -5.28 25.41 5.42
C CYS A 457 -4.55 24.25 4.71
N ASP A 458 -3.45 23.77 5.30
CA ASP A 458 -2.44 22.92 4.64
C ASP A 458 -2.26 21.58 5.40
N CYS A 459 -2.90 20.49 4.92
CA CYS A 459 -2.85 19.13 5.52
C CYS A 459 -2.10 18.08 4.63
N GLY A 460 -1.87 16.85 5.14
CA GLY A 460 -0.93 15.84 4.59
C GLY A 460 -1.54 14.49 4.12
N MET A 461 -0.99 13.91 3.04
CA MET A 461 -1.75 13.22 1.96
C MET A 461 -2.09 11.73 2.11
N VAL A 462 -3.17 11.33 1.44
CA VAL A 462 -3.60 9.96 1.10
C VAL A 462 -3.98 9.95 -0.38
N THR A 463 -3.62 8.95 -1.20
CA THR A 463 -3.89 8.93 -2.65
C THR A 463 -4.69 7.72 -3.13
N LYS A 464 -5.83 7.96 -3.80
CA LYS A 464 -6.64 6.96 -4.54
C LYS A 464 -6.64 7.28 -6.04
N LEU A 465 -6.92 6.27 -6.85
CA LEU A 465 -6.87 6.34 -8.32
C LEU A 465 -8.29 6.15 -8.90
N CYS A 466 -8.72 7.06 -9.77
CA CYS A 466 -10.06 7.03 -10.38
C CYS A 466 -10.02 7.21 -11.91
N PHE A 467 -10.79 6.37 -12.60
CA PHE A 467 -10.98 6.43 -14.06
C PHE A 467 -12.20 7.27 -14.44
N SER A 468 -12.18 7.84 -15.63
CA SER A 468 -13.27 8.64 -16.20
C SER A 468 -13.42 8.36 -17.69
N SER A 469 -14.62 8.60 -18.23
CA SER A 469 -14.96 8.47 -19.64
C SER A 469 -14.22 9.46 -20.55
N ASP A 470 -13.70 10.55 -19.99
CA ASP A 470 -13.31 11.74 -20.76
C ASP A 470 -11.79 11.76 -21.07
N ASP A 471 -11.18 10.59 -21.27
CA ASP A 471 -9.75 10.35 -21.56
C ASP A 471 -8.74 10.89 -20.53
N ASN A 472 -9.24 11.41 -19.41
CA ASN A 472 -8.48 12.01 -18.33
C ASN A 472 -8.44 11.08 -17.13
N PHE A 473 -7.26 10.97 -16.52
CA PHE A 473 -7.08 10.20 -15.30
C PHE A 473 -7.03 11.13 -14.09
N TYR A 474 -7.76 10.77 -13.04
CA TYR A 474 -7.96 11.58 -11.86
C TYR A 474 -7.29 10.90 -10.65
N ILE A 475 -6.24 11.53 -10.14
CA ILE A 475 -5.63 11.19 -8.86
C ILE A 475 -6.44 11.92 -7.80
N VAL A 476 -7.00 11.17 -6.86
CA VAL A 476 -8.01 11.59 -5.88
C VAL A 476 -7.34 11.48 -4.51
N ASP A 477 -6.83 12.60 -3.99
CA ASP A 477 -6.21 12.64 -2.68
C ASP A 477 -7.23 13.02 -1.60
N TYR A 478 -7.28 12.30 -0.48
CA TYR A 478 -8.21 12.56 0.63
C TYR A 478 -7.50 13.21 1.83
N LEU A 479 -8.18 14.10 2.55
CA LEU A 479 -7.73 14.77 3.78
C LEU A 479 -8.94 15.19 4.63
N ASP A 480 -8.76 15.17 5.95
CA ASP A 480 -9.62 15.87 6.92
C ASP A 480 -8.91 17.13 7.48
N ASP A 481 -9.68 18.10 7.97
CA ASP A 481 -9.15 19.32 8.62
C ASP A 481 -8.79 19.05 10.10
N ILE A 482 -7.58 19.45 10.54
CA ILE A 482 -7.06 19.27 11.92
C ILE A 482 -6.41 20.55 12.47
#